data_AF-A0A6V8KAE3-F1
#
_entry.id   AF-A0A6V8KAE3-F1
#
_cell.length_a   1.000
_cell.length_b   1.000
_cell.length_c   1.000
_cell.angle_alpha   90.00
_cell.angle_beta   90.00
_cell.angle_gamma   90.00
#
_symmetry.space_group_name_H-M   'P 1'
#
loop_
_entity.id
_entity.type
_entity.pdbx_description
1 polymer ?
#
loop_
_entity_poly.entity_id
_entity_poly.type
_entity_poly.pdbx_seq_one_letter_code
_entity_poly.pdbx_strand_id
1 'polypeptide(L)' 'MPQGRFASPDDIAQAVAFLADPAKSGFVNGETLSVDGGWYADGSWQALRLSARARLVH' A
#
# COMPACT_ATOMS: atom_id res chain seq x y z
N MET A 1 -4.38 10.45 2.36
CA MET A 1 -4.51 9.11 2.97
C MET A 1 -5.89 8.55 2.65
N PRO A 2 -6.05 7.68 1.65
CA PRO A 2 -7.36 7.22 1.17
C PRO A 2 -8.17 6.43 2.21
N GLN A 3 -7.51 5.80 3.20
CA GLN A 3 -8.19 5.20 4.36
C GLN A 3 -8.16 6.05 5.65
N GLY A 4 -7.52 7.23 5.65
CA GLY A 4 -7.54 8.15 6.79
C GLY A 4 -6.84 7.67 8.08
N ARG A 5 -6.19 6.50 8.08
CA ARG A 5 -5.46 5.91 9.22
C ARG A 5 -4.15 5.25 8.79
N PHE A 6 -3.28 5.00 9.76
CA PHE A 6 -2.14 4.12 9.55
C PHE A 6 -2.59 2.65 9.52
N ALA A 7 -1.88 1.85 8.74
CA ALA A 7 -2.02 0.40 8.77
C ALA A 7 -1.57 -0.12 10.14
N SER A 8 -2.30 -1.09 10.68
CA SER A 8 -1.88 -1.88 11.83
C SER A 8 -1.19 -3.17 11.36
N PRO A 9 -0.45 -3.86 12.25
CA PRO A 9 0.08 -5.19 11.93
C PRO A 9 -1.01 -6.17 11.46
N ASP A 10 -2.24 -6.03 11.96
CA ASP A 10 -3.36 -6.90 11.59
C ASP A 10 -3.77 -6.73 10.12
N ASP A 11 -3.66 -5.51 9.56
CA ASP A 11 -3.96 -5.29 8.13
C ASP A 11 -3.02 -6.11 7.24
N ILE A 12 -1.74 -6.18 7.61
CA ILE A 12 -0.74 -6.99 6.91
C ILE A 12 -1.02 -8.48 7.13
N ALA A 13 -1.32 -8.88 8.37
CA ALA A 13 -1.59 -10.28 8.71
C ALA A 13 -2.79 -10.83 7.92
N GLN A 14 -3.85 -10.04 7.73
CA GLN A 14 -5.01 -10.45 6.93
C GLN A 14 -4.68 -10.60 5.44
N ALA A 15 -3.84 -9.72 4.88
CA ALA A 15 -3.38 -9.86 3.50
C ALA A 15 -2.54 -11.14 3.31
N VAL A 16 -1.65 -11.44 4.27
CA VAL A 16 -0.90 -12.69 4.28
C VAL A 16 -1.82 -13.90 4.42
N ALA A 17 -2.81 -13.85 5.32
CA ALA A 17 -3.78 -14.92 5.51
C ALA A 17 -4.60 -15.20 4.26
N PHE A 18 -4.98 -14.16 3.49
CA PHE A 18 -5.61 -14.31 2.19
C PHE A 18 -4.69 -15.03 1.19
N LEU A 19 -3.45 -14.58 1.04
CA LEU A 19 -2.49 -15.20 0.11
C LEU A 19 -2.17 -16.65 0.49
N ALA A 20 -2.15 -16.96 1.78
CA ALA A 20 -1.88 -18.30 2.30
C ALA A 20 -3.07 -19.28 2.18
N ASP A 21 -4.26 -18.81 1.80
CA ASP A 21 -5.47 -19.63 1.66
C ASP A 21 -5.69 -20.02 0.19
N PRO A 22 -5.33 -21.25 -0.25
CA PRO A 22 -5.40 -21.63 -1.65
C PRO A 22 -6.83 -21.67 -2.21
N ALA A 23 -7.84 -21.83 -1.34
CA ALA A 23 -9.24 -21.80 -1.76
C ALA A 23 -9.69 -20.38 -2.10
N LYS A 24 -9.05 -19.35 -1.52
CA LYS A 24 -9.35 -17.94 -1.79
C LYS A 24 -8.42 -17.32 -2.83
N SER A 25 -7.15 -17.72 -2.86
CA SER A 25 -6.10 -17.08 -3.65
C SER A 25 -5.48 -17.99 -4.71
N GLY A 26 -6.03 -19.18 -4.98
CA GLY A 26 -5.40 -20.19 -5.85
C GLY A 26 -5.06 -19.74 -7.29
N PHE A 27 -5.65 -18.65 -7.76
CA PHE A 27 -5.34 -18.02 -9.06
C PHE A 27 -4.49 -16.74 -8.98
N VAL A 28 -4.17 -16.26 -7.77
CA VAL A 28 -3.37 -15.05 -7.55
C VAL A 28 -1.91 -15.48 -7.37
N ASN A 29 -1.15 -15.42 -8.45
CA ASN A 29 0.28 -15.74 -8.46
C ASN A 29 1.05 -14.73 -9.32
N GLY A 30 2.36 -14.61 -9.04
CA GLY A 30 3.25 -13.69 -9.77
C GLY A 30 3.00 -12.19 -9.53
N GLU A 31 2.20 -11.82 -8.53
CA GLU A 31 1.76 -10.44 -8.28
C GLU A 31 2.31 -9.89 -6.95
N THR A 32 2.42 -8.57 -6.86
CA THR A 32 2.77 -7.85 -5.62
C THR A 32 1.54 -7.15 -5.03
N LEU A 33 0.98 -7.68 -3.95
CA LEU A 33 -0.16 -7.08 -3.28
C LEU A 33 0.29 -5.93 -2.36
N SER A 34 -0.04 -4.69 -2.74
CA SER A 34 0.21 -3.50 -1.91
C SER A 34 -0.82 -3.38 -0.80
N VAL A 35 -0.36 -3.16 0.45
CA VAL A 35 -1.20 -2.98 1.64
C VAL A 35 -0.81 -1.68 2.35
N ASP A 36 -1.18 -0.55 1.75
CA ASP A 36 -0.74 0.78 2.19
C ASP A 36 -1.90 1.78 2.42
N GLY A 37 -3.15 1.29 2.39
CA GLY A 37 -4.33 2.13 2.53
C GLY A 37 -4.58 3.06 1.33
N GLY A 38 -4.00 2.75 0.16
CA GLY A 38 -4.23 3.44 -1.12
C GLY A 38 -3.19 4.50 -1.49
N TRP A 39 -2.11 4.65 -0.73
CA TRP A 39 -1.12 5.71 -0.97
C TRP A 39 -0.41 5.58 -2.32
N TYR A 40 -0.14 4.35 -2.76
CA TYR A 40 0.48 4.09 -4.06
C TYR A 40 -0.44 4.50 -5.22
N ALA A 41 -1.75 4.25 -5.08
CA ALA A 41 -2.74 4.51 -6.12
C ALA A 41 -3.22 5.97 -6.16
N ASP A 42 -3.26 6.69 -5.02
CA ASP A 42 -3.79 8.06 -4.99
C ASP A 42 -2.79 9.12 -5.53
N GLY A 43 -1.52 8.76 -5.69
CA GLY A 43 -0.46 9.66 -6.15
C GLY A 43 0.08 10.60 -5.07
N SER A 44 -0.41 10.50 -3.82
CA SER A 44 0.08 11.28 -2.67
C SER A 44 1.57 11.15 -2.44
N TRP A 45 2.15 9.97 -2.70
CA TRP A 45 3.61 9.79 -2.67
C TRP A 45 4.35 10.66 -3.70
N GLN A 46 3.81 10.81 -4.91
CA GLN A 46 4.40 11.67 -5.94
C GLN A 46 4.29 13.14 -5.53
N ALA A 47 3.14 13.55 -5.01
CA ALA A 47 2.91 14.91 -4.52
C ALA A 47 3.83 15.28 -3.33
N LEU A 48 3.99 14.37 -2.36
CA LEU A 48 4.90 14.55 -1.21
C LEU A 48 6.37 14.63 -1.66
N ARG A 49 6.76 13.79 -2.62
CA ARG A 49 8.13 13.78 -3.17
C ARG A 49 8.46 15.07 -3.93
N LEU A 50 7.52 15.59 -4.71
CA LEU A 50 7.70 16.84 -5.47
C LEU A 50 7.80 18.05 -4.53
N SER A 51 6.96 18.11 -3.49
CA SER A 51 6.99 19.19 -2.49
C SER A 51 8.26 19.17 -1.63
N ALA A 52 8.77 17.98 -1.26
CA ALA A 52 10.06 17.86 -0.56
C ALA A 52 11.25 18.33 -1.42
N ARG A 53 11.25 18.02 -2.73
CA ARG A 53 12.29 18.49 -3.66
C ARG A 53 12.28 20.00 -3.82
N ALA A 54 11.10 20.62 -3.92
CA ALA A 54 10.98 22.08 -4.01
C ALA A 54 11.52 22.81 -2.77
N ARG A 55 11.46 22.17 -1.59
CA ARG A 55 12.01 22.71 -0.33
C ARG A 55 13.53 22.64 -0.20
N LEU A 56 14.21 21.85 -1.02
CA LEU A 56 15.67 21.67 -0.97
C LEU A 56 16.41 22.62 -1.93
N VAL A 57 15.69 23.34 -2.79
CA VAL A 57 16.21 24.34 -3.74
C VAL A 57 15.88 25.78 -3.32
N HIS A 58 15.52 25.98 -2.05
CA HIS A 58 15.49 27.26 -1.34
C HIS A 58 16.35 27.12 -0.07
#